data_AF-A0A5E8C0W2-F1
#
_entry.id   AF-A0A5E8C0W2-F1
#
_cell.length_a   1.000
_cell.length_b   1.000
_cell.length_c   1.000
_cell.angle_alpha   90.00
_cell.angle_beta   90.00
_cell.angle_gamma   90.00
#
_symmetry.space_group_name_H-M   'P 1'
#
loop_
_entity.id
_entity.type
_entity.pdbx_description
1 polymer ?
#
loop_
_entity_poly.entity_id
_entity_poly.type
_entity_poly.pdbx_seq_one_letter_code
_entity_poly.pdbx_strand_id
1 'polypeptide(L)'
;MDIKDLINEPERPRVYLDISIGGKPIGRAIFQLFSDIVPKTAENFRALCTGDRGVGKLGYPLHYKGSKFHRVIKNFMIQGGDFTVGNGTGGESIYGERFPDEQPLQTSSATTAPTHEPFVLSMANSGPNTNGSQFFITTLATHHLDGKHVVFGRLLAGKSVVRTIEHTATGANDKPVQDVVITDCGELPATARLEDYIVTDGTGDPYEDFPDDEESVKAPDDDPGPPLAAAEKIKQIGTTLLKQGTTQDKKLLALAKYRKALRYINEYLPDPDKHPGAYRQFLKLKTALHLNIALVALQVGQFGDAQRAANNALDVSGITPQERAKALYRRGVASARSKNEEGAVVDFEAALKIVPGDVAIVNELARVRQVMQKRREGEKAAYSKFFGK
;
A
#
# COMPACT_ATOMS: atom_id res chain seq x y z
N MET A 1 1.29 15.36 -13.60
CA MET A 1 2.23 16.37 -14.11
C MET A 1 2.49 16.04 -15.57
N ASP A 2 2.26 16.98 -16.47
CA ASP A 2 2.45 16.78 -17.90
C ASP A 2 3.96 16.85 -18.22
N ILE A 3 4.46 16.06 -19.18
CA ILE A 3 5.91 15.98 -19.49
C ILE A 3 6.48 17.36 -19.88
N LYS A 4 5.62 18.27 -20.33
CA LYS A 4 5.96 19.65 -20.73
C LYS A 4 6.41 20.54 -19.57
N ASP A 5 6.02 20.24 -18.33
CA ASP A 5 6.38 21.04 -17.16
C ASP A 5 7.83 20.80 -16.68
N LEU A 6 8.52 19.78 -17.22
CA LEU A 6 9.93 19.48 -16.89
C LEU A 6 10.95 20.32 -17.68
N ILE A 7 10.54 21.08 -18.69
CA ILE A 7 11.47 21.70 -19.66
C ILE A 7 12.12 23.00 -19.12
N ASN A 8 11.59 23.61 -18.04
CA ASN A 8 12.09 24.87 -17.48
C ASN A 8 12.61 24.77 -16.03
N GLU A 9 12.69 23.58 -15.44
CA GLU A 9 13.23 23.42 -14.09
C GLU A 9 14.76 23.32 -14.13
N PRO A 10 15.51 24.04 -13.26
CA PRO A 10 16.94 23.84 -13.14
C PRO A 10 17.26 22.37 -12.83
N GLU A 11 18.39 21.87 -13.32
CA GLU A 11 18.79 20.47 -13.17
C GLU A 11 19.03 20.14 -11.68
N ARG A 12 18.00 19.61 -11.03
CA ARG A 12 17.99 19.22 -9.62
C ARG A 12 18.53 17.79 -9.45
N PRO A 13 19.43 17.53 -8.47
CA PRO A 13 19.90 16.18 -8.16
C PRO A 13 18.74 15.23 -7.88
N ARG A 14 18.90 13.98 -8.35
CA ARG A 14 17.94 12.90 -8.11
C ARG A 14 18.62 11.80 -7.34
N VAL A 15 18.03 11.41 -6.22
CA VAL A 15 18.56 10.35 -5.34
C VAL A 15 17.56 9.24 -5.20
N TYR A 16 18.03 8.05 -4.82
CA TYR A 16 17.17 6.89 -4.59
C TYR A 16 17.43 6.26 -3.23
N LEU A 17 16.39 5.62 -2.70
CA LEU A 17 16.41 4.76 -1.52
C LEU A 17 15.77 3.41 -1.89
N ASP A 18 16.53 2.33 -1.80
CA ASP A 18 16.02 0.95 -1.92
C ASP A 18 15.59 0.44 -0.57
N ILE A 19 14.31 0.06 -0.44
CA ILE A 19 13.70 -0.24 0.86
C ILE A 19 13.40 -1.74 0.98
N SER A 20 13.62 -2.26 2.19
CA SER A 20 13.09 -3.56 2.61
C SER A 20 12.25 -3.44 3.88
N ILE A 21 11.30 -4.37 4.06
CA ILE A 21 10.54 -4.55 5.30
C ILE A 21 10.74 -5.99 5.76
N GLY A 22 11.22 -6.19 6.99
CA GLY A 22 11.50 -7.52 7.53
C GLY A 22 12.48 -8.32 6.67
N GLY A 23 13.44 -7.64 6.03
CA GLY A 23 14.43 -8.22 5.12
C GLY A 23 13.92 -8.54 3.71
N LYS A 24 12.64 -8.26 3.39
CA LYS A 24 12.09 -8.43 2.04
C LYS A 24 12.13 -7.11 1.28
N PRO A 25 12.81 -7.02 0.12
CA PRO A 25 12.77 -5.83 -0.72
C PRO A 25 11.33 -5.48 -1.11
N ILE A 26 10.95 -4.21 -0.96
CA ILE A 26 9.62 -3.71 -1.35
C ILE A 26 9.68 -2.74 -2.53
N GLY A 27 10.86 -2.20 -2.85
CA GLY A 27 11.07 -1.38 -4.03
C GLY A 27 11.97 -0.17 -3.78
N ARG A 28 12.06 0.68 -4.81
CA ARG A 28 12.88 1.89 -4.84
C ARG A 28 11.99 3.14 -4.75
N ALA A 29 12.37 4.09 -3.90
CA ALA A 29 11.82 5.43 -3.88
C ALA A 29 12.85 6.41 -4.47
N ILE A 30 12.44 7.26 -5.42
CA ILE A 30 13.32 8.22 -6.10
C ILE A 30 12.84 9.62 -5.77
N PHE A 31 13.76 10.49 -5.38
CA PHE A 31 13.47 11.86 -4.97
C PHE A 31 14.24 12.86 -5.81
N GLN A 32 13.61 14.00 -6.08
CA GLN A 32 14.27 15.21 -6.56
C GLN A 32 14.61 16.09 -5.37
N LEU A 33 15.83 16.64 -5.31
CA LEU A 33 16.25 17.55 -4.25
C LEU A 33 16.20 19.00 -4.73
N PHE A 34 15.68 19.91 -3.93
CA PHE A 34 15.52 21.32 -4.26
C PHE A 34 16.83 22.10 -4.07
N SER A 35 17.89 21.71 -4.77
CA SER A 35 19.25 22.25 -4.62
C SER A 35 19.40 23.73 -5.01
N ASP A 36 18.49 24.23 -5.84
CA ASP A 36 18.34 25.63 -6.22
C ASP A 36 17.62 26.47 -5.14
N ILE A 37 16.84 25.84 -4.26
CA ILE A 37 16.07 26.50 -3.20
C ILE A 37 16.78 26.39 -1.84
N VAL A 38 17.24 25.19 -1.49
CA VAL A 38 17.90 24.85 -0.21
C VAL A 38 19.19 24.05 -0.45
N PRO A 39 20.23 24.67 -1.06
CA PRO A 39 21.44 23.98 -1.51
C PRO A 39 22.17 23.22 -0.40
N LYS A 40 22.28 23.78 0.82
CA LYS A 40 23.01 23.11 1.91
C LYS A 40 22.28 21.86 2.37
N THR A 41 20.96 21.95 2.49
CA THR A 41 20.09 20.86 2.92
C THR A 41 20.04 19.75 1.87
N ALA A 42 19.89 20.13 0.59
CA ALA A 42 19.94 19.21 -0.54
C ALA A 42 21.30 18.48 -0.63
N GLU A 43 22.42 19.20 -0.52
CA GLU A 43 23.76 18.59 -0.56
C GLU A 43 24.01 17.65 0.62
N ASN A 44 23.53 18.01 1.82
CA ASN A 44 23.61 17.12 2.98
C ASN A 44 22.92 15.77 2.70
N PHE A 45 21.68 15.82 2.20
CA PHE A 45 20.94 14.60 1.90
C PHE A 45 21.56 13.80 0.76
N ARG A 46 21.98 14.46 -0.33
CA ARG A 46 22.64 13.83 -1.49
C ARG A 46 23.92 13.10 -1.08
N ALA A 47 24.77 13.76 -0.31
CA ALA A 47 26.01 13.19 0.20
C ALA A 47 25.77 12.00 1.14
N LEU A 48 24.76 12.09 2.01
CA LEU A 48 24.35 10.97 2.88
C LEU A 48 23.71 9.81 2.09
N CYS A 49 23.12 10.06 0.92
CA CYS A 49 22.69 8.99 0.02
C CYS A 49 23.87 8.29 -0.67
N THR A 50 24.92 9.03 -1.06
CA THR A 50 26.07 8.46 -1.79
C THR A 50 27.16 7.88 -0.89
N GLY A 51 27.27 8.36 0.35
CA GLY A 51 28.34 7.99 1.27
C GLY A 51 29.71 8.57 0.91
N ASP A 52 29.77 9.59 0.03
CA ASP A 52 31.02 10.12 -0.53
C ASP A 52 31.85 10.98 0.46
N ARG A 53 31.28 11.30 1.63
CA ARG A 53 31.95 12.11 2.68
C ARG A 53 32.70 11.29 3.74
N GLY A 54 32.76 9.96 3.60
CA GLY A 54 33.54 9.11 4.49
C GLY A 54 32.92 8.95 5.89
N VAL A 55 33.75 9.09 6.93
CA VAL A 55 33.36 8.87 8.33
C VAL A 55 33.15 10.21 9.03
N GLY A 56 32.02 10.36 9.73
CA GLY A 56 31.65 11.55 10.48
C GLY A 56 32.41 11.68 11.81
N LYS A 57 32.15 12.77 12.53
CA LYS A 57 32.83 13.06 13.81
C LYS A 57 32.45 12.08 14.92
N LEU A 58 31.28 11.45 14.82
CA LEU A 58 30.82 10.43 15.76
C LEU A 58 31.41 9.04 15.46
N GLY A 59 32.25 8.91 14.42
CA GLY A 59 32.91 7.66 14.05
C GLY A 59 32.07 6.72 13.18
N TYR A 60 30.90 7.17 12.72
CA TYR A 60 30.03 6.40 11.82
C TYR A 60 30.20 6.83 10.37
N PRO A 61 30.04 5.94 9.39
CA PRO A 61 29.95 6.33 7.98
C PRO A 61 28.80 7.34 7.78
N LEU A 62 29.09 8.43 7.06
CA LEU A 62 28.09 9.43 6.66
C LEU A 62 27.26 8.88 5.49
N HIS A 63 26.43 7.86 5.76
CA HIS A 63 25.72 7.10 4.74
C HIS A 63 24.39 6.54 5.25
N TYR A 64 23.31 6.69 4.48
CA TYR A 64 22.00 6.14 4.82
C TYR A 64 21.87 4.63 4.58
N LYS A 65 22.79 3.99 3.85
CA LYS A 65 22.75 2.55 3.63
C LYS A 65 22.83 1.80 4.96
N GLY A 66 21.82 1.00 5.25
CA GLY A 66 21.62 0.29 6.51
C GLY A 66 20.83 1.06 7.57
N SER A 67 20.55 2.35 7.35
CA SER A 67 19.71 3.16 8.25
C SER A 67 18.25 2.71 8.20
N LYS A 68 17.51 2.98 9.29
CA LYS A 68 16.12 2.52 9.47
C LYS A 68 15.14 3.69 9.50
N PHE A 69 13.92 3.42 9.03
CA PHE A 69 12.76 4.22 9.41
C PHE A 69 12.36 3.81 10.83
N HIS A 70 12.70 4.64 11.80
CA HIS A 70 12.56 4.33 13.23
C HIS A 70 11.23 4.82 13.81
N ARG A 71 10.48 5.65 13.07
CA ARG A 71 9.19 6.20 13.47
C ARG A 71 8.26 6.34 12.26
N VAL A 72 7.07 5.74 12.32
CA VAL A 72 6.08 5.73 11.23
C VAL A 72 4.71 6.07 11.79
N ILE A 73 4.12 7.17 11.33
CA ILE A 73 2.79 7.59 11.75
C ILE A 73 1.90 7.68 10.53
N LYS A 74 0.91 6.78 10.47
CA LYS A 74 -0.07 6.73 9.39
C LYS A 74 -0.82 8.07 9.27
N ASN A 75 -1.05 8.52 8.04
CA ASN A 75 -1.71 9.78 7.70
C ASN A 75 -0.93 11.01 8.22
N PHE A 76 0.38 10.88 8.39
CA PHE A 76 1.25 11.97 8.81
C PHE A 76 2.60 11.92 8.08
N MET A 77 3.50 11.03 8.51
CA MET A 77 4.85 10.93 7.96
C MET A 77 5.56 9.62 8.33
N ILE A 78 6.62 9.32 7.58
CA ILE A 78 7.59 8.27 7.87
C ILE A 78 8.98 8.89 8.09
N GLN A 79 9.63 8.62 9.23
CA GLN A 79 10.86 9.27 9.65
C GLN A 79 12.02 8.27 9.75
N GLY A 80 13.18 8.67 9.21
CA GLY A 80 14.41 7.90 9.17
C GLY A 80 15.65 8.78 9.31
N GLY A 81 16.81 8.25 8.91
CA GLY A 81 18.06 9.01 8.81
C GLY A 81 18.92 9.06 10.07
N ASP A 82 18.52 8.39 11.16
CA ASP A 82 19.43 8.10 12.28
C ASP A 82 20.26 6.86 11.93
N PHE A 83 21.41 7.07 11.29
CA PHE A 83 22.34 5.99 10.92
C PHE A 83 23.31 5.60 12.05
N THR A 84 23.24 6.27 13.21
CA THR A 84 24.16 6.04 14.34
C THR A 84 23.54 5.13 15.41
N VAL A 85 22.37 5.51 15.94
CA VAL A 85 21.68 4.78 17.02
C VAL A 85 20.45 4.05 16.48
N GLY A 86 19.83 4.59 15.42
CA GLY A 86 18.67 3.99 14.75
C GLY A 86 17.37 4.06 15.55
N ASN A 87 17.25 4.99 16.49
CA ASN A 87 16.07 5.17 17.34
C ASN A 87 15.56 6.62 17.42
N GLY A 88 16.19 7.54 16.69
CA GLY A 88 15.82 8.95 16.63
C GLY A 88 16.61 9.86 17.58
N THR A 89 17.53 9.33 18.40
CA THR A 89 18.39 10.14 19.28
C THR A 89 19.74 10.49 18.66
N GLY A 90 20.07 9.94 17.49
CA GLY A 90 21.37 10.11 16.85
C GLY A 90 21.32 10.81 15.49
N GLY A 91 22.38 10.59 14.72
CA GLY A 91 22.61 11.19 13.41
C GLY A 91 23.53 12.42 13.47
N GLU A 92 24.25 12.66 12.38
CA GLU A 92 25.05 13.88 12.18
C GLU A 92 24.99 14.29 10.70
N SER A 93 25.17 15.59 10.43
CA SER A 93 25.24 16.10 9.06
C SER A 93 26.65 15.97 8.48
N ILE A 94 26.78 16.16 7.17
CA ILE A 94 28.10 16.24 6.52
C ILE A 94 28.93 17.47 6.94
N TYR A 95 28.30 18.43 7.65
CA TYR A 95 28.92 19.65 8.15
C TYR A 95 29.33 19.56 9.63
N GLY A 96 29.08 18.42 10.28
CA GLY A 96 29.21 18.20 11.71
C GLY A 96 27.89 17.77 12.35
N GLU A 97 27.81 17.79 13.69
CA GLU A 97 26.65 17.25 14.41
C GLU A 97 25.32 17.89 13.97
N ARG A 98 25.29 19.23 13.82
CA ARG A 98 24.10 19.99 13.44
C ARG A 98 24.41 21.12 12.45
N PHE A 99 23.42 21.53 11.66
CA PHE A 99 23.46 22.74 10.84
C PHE A 99 22.16 23.56 10.92
N PRO A 100 22.21 24.88 10.63
CA PRO A 100 21.06 25.78 10.73
C PRO A 100 19.91 25.45 9.76
N ASP A 101 18.72 25.99 10.03
CA ASP A 101 17.60 25.96 9.09
C ASP A 101 17.93 26.83 7.87
N GLU A 102 17.71 26.30 6.69
CA GLU A 102 17.97 27.01 5.44
C GLU A 102 16.71 27.75 4.99
N GLN A 103 16.82 29.06 4.79
CA GLN A 103 15.74 29.83 4.18
C GLN A 103 15.74 29.61 2.67
N PRO A 104 14.56 29.41 2.04
CA PRO A 104 14.45 29.27 0.59
C PRO A 104 15.12 30.43 -0.16
N LEU A 105 16.03 30.11 -1.08
CA LEU A 105 16.57 31.09 -2.00
C LEU A 105 15.44 31.59 -2.92
N GLN A 106 15.26 32.91 -3.00
CA GLN A 106 14.31 33.52 -3.94
C GLN A 106 14.95 33.59 -5.33
N THR A 107 14.80 32.54 -6.13
CA THR A 107 15.22 32.58 -7.55
C THR A 107 14.08 33.13 -8.41
N SER A 108 14.41 34.10 -9.25
CA SER A 108 13.47 34.89 -10.05
C SER A 108 12.86 34.08 -11.21
N SER A 109 11.68 33.47 -11.01
CA SER A 109 10.67 33.23 -12.06
C SER A 109 9.38 32.58 -11.53
N ALA A 110 9.46 31.80 -10.46
CA ALA A 110 8.36 31.07 -9.78
C ALA A 110 9.03 30.42 -8.54
N THR A 111 8.49 30.19 -7.35
CA THR A 111 7.13 30.09 -6.80
C THR A 111 7.29 30.11 -5.27
N THR A 112 6.22 30.27 -4.51
CA THR A 112 6.10 30.09 -3.05
C THR A 112 7.05 29.02 -2.45
N ALA A 113 7.56 29.28 -1.23
CA ALA A 113 8.37 28.32 -0.47
C ALA A 113 7.72 26.91 -0.48
N PRO A 114 8.50 25.83 -0.66
CA PRO A 114 7.94 24.49 -0.66
C PRO A 114 7.16 24.21 0.63
N THR A 115 5.92 23.76 0.48
CA THR A 115 5.03 23.40 1.58
C THR A 115 5.06 21.91 1.84
N HIS A 116 4.62 21.50 3.03
CA HIS A 116 4.52 20.09 3.38
C HIS A 116 3.31 19.41 2.73
N GLU A 117 3.33 19.27 1.40
CA GLU A 117 2.40 18.43 0.64
C GLU A 117 2.70 16.93 0.86
N PRO A 118 1.82 15.98 0.48
CA PRO A 118 2.17 14.57 0.46
C PRO A 118 3.43 14.28 -0.38
N PHE A 119 4.25 13.34 0.07
CA PHE A 119 5.46 12.86 -0.60
C PHE A 119 6.60 13.87 -0.74
N VAL A 120 6.69 14.86 0.16
CA VAL A 120 7.87 15.73 0.25
C VAL A 120 8.87 15.22 1.27
N LEU A 121 10.15 15.51 1.05
CA LEU A 121 11.23 15.32 2.00
C LEU A 121 11.37 16.58 2.86
N SER A 122 11.46 16.40 4.17
CA SER A 122 11.68 17.49 5.11
C SER A 122 12.60 17.08 6.27
N MET A 123 13.37 18.04 6.77
CA MET A 123 14.35 17.78 7.85
C MET A 123 13.64 17.58 9.19
N ALA A 124 13.99 16.49 9.88
CA ALA A 124 13.65 16.37 11.29
C ALA A 124 14.65 17.19 12.12
N ASN A 125 14.15 17.91 13.12
CA ASN A 125 14.96 18.72 14.02
C ASN A 125 14.45 18.58 15.48
N SER A 126 15.24 19.05 16.43
CA SER A 126 14.91 19.10 17.87
C SER A 126 14.69 20.54 18.33
N GLY A 127 14.15 21.38 17.45
CA GLY A 127 14.04 22.83 17.59
C GLY A 127 14.80 23.58 16.49
N PRO A 128 14.68 24.92 16.46
CA PRO A 128 15.29 25.73 15.40
C PRO A 128 16.80 25.48 15.26
N ASN A 129 17.29 25.41 14.02
CA ASN A 129 18.70 25.28 13.67
C ASN A 129 19.40 24.02 14.18
N THR A 130 18.67 22.91 14.31
CA THR A 130 19.22 21.62 14.77
C THR A 130 19.08 20.50 13.74
N ASN A 131 19.23 20.83 12.45
CA ASN A 131 19.20 19.85 11.38
C ASN A 131 20.43 18.94 11.46
N GLY A 132 20.26 17.63 11.33
CA GLY A 132 21.35 16.65 11.30
C GLY A 132 21.25 15.79 10.05
N SER A 133 21.06 14.49 10.22
CA SER A 133 20.77 13.54 9.14
C SER A 133 19.34 13.01 9.13
N GLN A 134 18.57 13.26 10.19
CA GLN A 134 17.21 12.75 10.25
C GLN A 134 16.29 13.52 9.31
N PHE A 135 15.42 12.79 8.62
CA PHE A 135 14.44 13.32 7.69
C PHE A 135 13.12 12.60 7.86
N PHE A 136 12.06 13.20 7.37
CA PHE A 136 10.78 12.53 7.19
C PHE A 136 10.25 12.73 5.77
N ILE A 137 9.44 11.75 5.34
CA ILE A 137 8.64 11.84 4.12
C ILE A 137 7.19 11.99 4.58
N THR A 138 6.54 13.06 4.15
CA THR A 138 5.11 13.29 4.43
C THR A 138 4.24 12.30 3.65
N THR A 139 3.15 11.85 4.25
CA THR A 139 2.16 10.95 3.60
C THR A 139 0.78 11.60 3.50
N LEU A 140 0.62 12.76 4.11
CA LEU A 140 -0.53 13.66 4.02
C LEU A 140 0.00 15.10 3.96
N ALA A 141 -0.85 16.06 3.60
CA ALA A 141 -0.52 17.47 3.76
C ALA A 141 -0.37 17.83 5.25
N THR A 142 0.76 18.43 5.63
CA THR A 142 1.11 18.75 7.03
C THR A 142 1.53 20.21 7.19
N HIS A 143 0.69 21.15 6.75
CA HIS A 143 0.97 22.60 6.77
C HIS A 143 1.33 23.18 8.14
N HIS A 144 0.95 22.50 9.24
CA HIS A 144 1.35 22.91 10.59
C HIS A 144 2.87 22.80 10.86
N LEU A 145 3.61 22.15 9.96
CA LEU A 145 5.08 22.06 9.95
C LEU A 145 5.74 23.13 9.09
N ASP A 146 4.97 23.86 8.27
CA ASP A 146 5.50 24.92 7.40
C ASP A 146 6.21 25.98 8.26
N GLY A 147 7.42 26.36 7.83
CA GLY A 147 8.29 27.30 8.55
C GLY A 147 8.98 26.74 9.81
N LYS A 148 8.71 25.48 10.20
CA LYS A 148 9.36 24.80 11.35
C LYS A 148 10.36 23.73 10.92
N HIS A 149 10.14 23.15 9.75
CA HIS A 149 10.98 22.12 9.16
C HIS A 149 11.30 22.50 7.71
N VAL A 150 12.55 22.28 7.30
CA VAL A 150 13.01 22.63 5.96
C VAL A 150 12.57 21.56 4.99
N VAL A 151 11.64 21.89 4.09
CA VAL A 151 11.28 21.04 2.95
C VAL A 151 12.37 21.15 1.88
N PHE A 152 12.96 20.04 1.48
CA PHE A 152 14.16 20.03 0.63
C PHE A 152 14.11 19.08 -0.56
N GLY A 153 13.00 18.39 -0.77
CA GLY A 153 12.82 17.56 -1.95
C GLY A 153 11.41 16.99 -2.07
N ARG A 154 11.18 16.23 -3.14
CA ARG A 154 9.90 15.54 -3.39
C ARG A 154 10.12 14.20 -4.06
N LEU A 155 9.20 13.28 -3.83
CA LEU A 155 9.18 11.98 -4.50
C LEU A 155 8.82 12.15 -5.98
N LEU A 156 9.59 11.50 -6.85
CA LEU A 156 9.35 11.38 -8.28
C LEU A 156 8.79 10.00 -8.67
N ALA A 157 9.23 8.94 -7.99
CA ALA A 157 8.79 7.57 -8.23
C ALA A 157 8.81 6.75 -6.94
N GLY A 158 7.93 5.75 -6.83
CA GLY A 158 7.87 4.86 -5.66
C GLY A 158 6.84 5.29 -4.59
N LYS A 159 5.72 5.92 -4.98
CA LYS A 159 4.63 6.25 -4.03
C LYS A 159 4.14 5.00 -3.28
N SER A 160 3.97 3.89 -3.99
CA SER A 160 3.60 2.60 -3.39
C SER A 160 4.59 2.10 -2.34
N VAL A 161 5.89 2.39 -2.49
CA VAL A 161 6.93 2.07 -1.49
C VAL A 161 6.69 2.89 -0.22
N VAL A 162 6.52 4.21 -0.36
CA VAL A 162 6.25 5.11 0.78
C VAL A 162 4.96 4.72 1.49
N ARG A 163 3.87 4.45 0.75
CA ARG A 163 2.59 3.99 1.32
C ARG A 163 2.70 2.62 1.98
N THR A 164 3.52 1.72 1.46
CA THR A 164 3.76 0.40 2.07
C THR A 164 4.48 0.55 3.41
N ILE A 165 5.45 1.47 3.52
CA ILE A 165 6.10 1.80 4.79
C ILE A 165 5.07 2.38 5.77
N GLU A 166 4.28 3.37 5.34
CA GLU A 166 3.24 4.02 6.13
C GLU A 166 2.23 3.03 6.74
N HIS A 167 1.86 1.99 5.98
CA HIS A 167 0.87 1.00 6.39
C HIS A 167 1.46 -0.19 7.17
N THR A 168 2.75 -0.15 7.52
CA THR A 168 3.35 -1.17 8.37
C THR A 168 2.74 -1.12 9.79
N ALA A 169 2.69 -2.26 10.46
CA ALA A 169 2.28 -2.30 11.86
C ALA A 169 3.34 -1.60 12.73
N THR A 170 2.90 -0.74 13.64
CA THR A 170 3.75 -0.03 14.59
C THR A 170 3.49 -0.47 16.03
N GLY A 171 4.53 -0.41 16.85
CA GLY A 171 4.49 -0.68 18.29
C GLY A 171 4.62 0.60 19.11
N ALA A 172 5.24 0.49 20.29
CA ALA A 172 5.49 1.64 21.15
C ALA A 172 6.31 2.73 20.42
N ASN A 173 5.97 4.00 20.69
CA ASN A 173 6.61 5.18 20.12
C ASN A 173 6.59 5.21 18.57
N ASP A 174 5.53 4.68 17.97
CA ASP A 174 5.33 4.63 16.51
C ASP A 174 6.42 3.85 15.75
N LYS A 175 7.18 3.00 16.45
CA LYS A 175 8.25 2.21 15.84
C LYS A 175 7.67 1.06 15.01
N PRO A 176 8.09 0.85 13.75
CA PRO A 176 7.70 -0.32 12.98
C PRO A 176 8.00 -1.64 13.72
N VAL A 177 7.03 -2.57 13.71
CA VAL A 177 7.17 -3.91 14.31
C VAL A 177 8.19 -4.75 13.55
N GLN A 178 8.16 -4.65 12.22
CA GLN A 178 9.19 -5.18 11.35
C GLN A 178 10.14 -4.05 10.96
N ASP A 179 11.45 -4.32 10.99
CA ASP A 179 12.45 -3.35 10.57
C ASP A 179 12.20 -2.90 9.12
N VAL A 180 12.10 -1.59 8.94
CA VAL A 180 12.06 -0.92 7.64
C VAL A 180 13.43 -0.30 7.40
N VAL A 181 14.17 -0.79 6.40
CA VAL A 181 15.59 -0.49 6.22
C VAL A 181 15.85 0.07 4.82
N ILE A 182 16.69 1.11 4.75
CA ILE A 182 17.30 1.60 3.51
C ILE A 182 18.44 0.63 3.17
N THR A 183 18.18 -0.33 2.31
CA THR A 183 19.14 -1.39 1.94
C THR A 183 20.21 -0.92 0.96
N ASP A 184 19.88 0.07 0.13
CA ASP A 184 20.84 0.76 -0.72
C ASP A 184 20.35 2.19 -0.99
N CYS A 185 21.27 3.08 -1.34
CA CYS A 185 20.94 4.46 -1.70
C CYS A 185 22.04 5.07 -2.54
N GLY A 186 21.72 6.16 -3.22
CA GLY A 186 22.70 6.88 -4.02
C GLY A 186 22.07 7.96 -4.88
N GLU A 187 22.89 8.53 -5.75
CA GLU A 187 22.50 9.53 -6.74
C GLU A 187 22.31 8.88 -8.11
N LEU A 188 21.26 9.28 -8.81
CA LEU A 188 21.00 8.86 -10.19
C LEU A 188 21.78 9.74 -11.17
N PRO A 189 22.35 9.17 -12.24
CA PRO A 189 22.93 9.97 -13.32
C PRO A 189 21.93 10.97 -13.91
N ALA A 190 22.40 12.13 -14.37
CA ALA A 190 21.61 13.11 -15.12
C ALA A 190 20.82 12.48 -16.29
N THR A 191 21.40 11.50 -16.96
CA THR A 191 20.79 10.79 -18.09
C THR A 191 19.78 9.71 -17.70
N ALA A 192 19.63 9.41 -16.40
CA ALA A 192 18.74 8.37 -15.92
C ALA A 192 17.28 8.74 -16.22
N ARG A 193 16.53 7.83 -16.87
CA ARG A 193 15.09 8.00 -17.09
C ARG A 193 14.34 7.35 -15.94
N LEU A 194 13.35 8.05 -15.37
CA LEU A 194 12.59 7.54 -14.22
C LEU A 194 11.86 6.23 -14.54
N GLU A 195 11.38 6.09 -15.78
CA GLU A 195 10.72 4.90 -16.30
C GLU A 195 11.55 3.62 -16.17
N ASP A 196 12.89 3.72 -16.21
CA ASP A 196 13.79 2.58 -16.05
C ASP A 196 13.81 2.04 -14.60
N TYR A 197 13.29 2.80 -13.64
CA TYR A 197 13.29 2.47 -12.21
C TYR A 197 11.87 2.26 -11.63
N ILE A 198 10.83 2.53 -12.40
CA ILE A 198 9.45 2.22 -12.00
C ILE A 198 9.26 0.72 -12.15
N VAL A 199 9.23 0.01 -11.01
CA VAL A 199 8.91 -1.42 -10.98
C VAL A 199 7.43 -1.57 -11.32
N THR A 200 7.13 -2.01 -12.54
CA THR A 200 5.78 -2.42 -12.92
C THR A 200 5.61 -3.90 -12.63
N ASP A 201 4.38 -4.31 -12.34
CA ASP A 201 4.02 -5.73 -12.22
C ASP A 201 3.76 -6.39 -13.59
N GLY A 202 4.16 -5.73 -14.68
CA GLY A 202 4.05 -6.21 -16.05
C GLY A 202 2.62 -6.25 -16.60
N THR A 203 1.61 -5.76 -15.86
CA THR A 203 0.21 -5.85 -16.30
C THR A 203 -0.23 -4.69 -17.19
N GLY A 204 0.58 -3.64 -17.32
CA GLY A 204 0.20 -2.39 -17.99
C GLY A 204 -0.92 -1.62 -17.25
N ASP A 205 -1.04 -1.82 -15.94
CA ASP A 205 -1.96 -1.03 -15.10
C ASP A 205 -1.38 0.38 -14.92
N PRO A 206 -2.06 1.43 -15.40
CA PRO A 206 -1.49 2.77 -15.41
C PRO A 206 -1.76 3.56 -14.12
N TYR A 207 -2.57 3.01 -13.20
CA TYR A 207 -3.03 3.75 -12.04
C TYR A 207 -2.12 3.54 -10.83
N GLU A 208 -2.08 4.50 -9.91
CA GLU A 208 -1.42 4.36 -8.61
C GLU A 208 -2.06 3.26 -7.75
N ASP A 209 -1.29 2.65 -6.85
CA ASP A 209 -1.83 1.58 -5.99
C ASP A 209 -2.84 2.07 -4.95
N PHE A 210 -2.73 3.33 -4.56
CA PHE A 210 -3.61 3.99 -3.60
C PHE A 210 -4.37 5.12 -4.32
N PRO A 211 -5.72 5.11 -4.27
CA PRO A 211 -6.55 6.05 -5.03
C PRO A 211 -6.27 7.52 -4.72
N ASP A 212 -6.01 7.86 -3.46
CA ASP A 212 -5.75 9.24 -3.00
C ASP A 212 -4.52 9.87 -3.67
N ASP A 213 -3.64 9.04 -4.22
CA ASP A 213 -2.40 9.45 -4.88
C ASP A 213 -2.54 9.57 -6.41
N GLU A 214 -3.71 9.18 -6.95
CA GLU A 214 -4.02 9.18 -8.37
C GLU A 214 -4.72 10.48 -8.79
N GLU A 215 -3.94 11.40 -9.34
CA GLU A 215 -4.47 12.69 -9.80
C GLU A 215 -5.46 12.53 -10.97
N SER A 216 -5.30 11.51 -11.82
CA SER A 216 -6.17 11.36 -13.00
C SER A 216 -7.61 10.98 -12.68
N VAL A 217 -7.89 10.53 -11.45
CA VAL A 217 -9.26 10.21 -10.99
C VAL A 217 -9.87 11.29 -10.10
N LYS A 218 -9.09 12.27 -9.65
CA LYS A 218 -9.58 13.43 -8.90
C LYS A 218 -10.24 14.39 -9.87
N ALA A 219 -11.56 14.32 -9.97
CA ALA A 219 -12.33 15.18 -10.84
C ALA A 219 -12.88 16.42 -10.09
N PRO A 220 -13.05 17.56 -10.77
CA PRO A 220 -13.84 18.68 -10.25
C PRO A 220 -15.26 18.24 -9.88
N ASP A 221 -15.86 18.90 -8.89
CA ASP A 221 -17.26 18.69 -8.47
C ASP A 221 -17.61 17.24 -8.06
N ASP A 222 -16.64 16.48 -7.59
CA ASP A 222 -16.79 15.08 -7.16
C ASP A 222 -17.36 14.15 -8.26
N ASP A 223 -17.05 14.39 -9.54
CA ASP A 223 -17.52 13.53 -10.65
C ASP A 223 -17.08 12.07 -10.46
N PRO A 224 -18.03 11.12 -10.31
CA PRO A 224 -17.72 9.72 -10.06
C PRO A 224 -17.25 8.95 -11.31
N GLY A 225 -17.29 9.55 -12.50
CA GLY A 225 -16.93 8.91 -13.77
C GLY A 225 -15.48 8.39 -13.82
N PRO A 226 -14.46 9.25 -13.64
CA PRO A 226 -13.07 8.83 -13.73
C PRO A 226 -12.66 7.74 -12.72
N PRO A 227 -13.02 7.81 -11.41
CA PRO A 227 -12.76 6.73 -10.46
C PRO A 227 -13.41 5.41 -10.85
N LEU A 228 -14.66 5.45 -11.35
CA LEU A 228 -15.38 4.26 -11.80
C LEU A 228 -14.64 3.59 -12.97
N ALA A 229 -14.27 4.37 -13.99
CA ALA A 229 -13.56 3.89 -15.15
C ALA A 229 -12.20 3.27 -14.80
N ALA A 230 -11.47 3.89 -13.87
CA ALA A 230 -10.21 3.34 -13.36
C ALA A 230 -10.41 1.99 -12.68
N ALA A 231 -11.37 1.90 -11.75
CA ALA A 231 -11.68 0.65 -11.06
C ALA A 231 -12.14 -0.47 -12.02
N GLU A 232 -12.93 -0.15 -13.05
CA GLU A 232 -13.34 -1.09 -14.09
C GLU A 232 -12.15 -1.62 -14.90
N LYS A 233 -11.24 -0.74 -15.31
CA LYS A 233 -10.03 -1.11 -16.04
C LYS A 233 -9.12 -2.00 -15.19
N ILE A 234 -8.88 -1.65 -13.93
CA ILE A 234 -8.08 -2.46 -12.99
C ILE A 234 -8.73 -3.84 -12.78
N LYS A 235 -10.06 -3.91 -12.60
CA LYS A 235 -10.81 -5.17 -12.52
C LYS A 235 -10.64 -6.01 -13.80
N GLN A 236 -10.68 -5.37 -14.97
CA GLN A 236 -10.54 -6.05 -16.25
C GLN A 236 -9.15 -6.69 -16.37
N ILE A 237 -8.09 -5.99 -15.96
CA ILE A 237 -6.73 -6.54 -15.89
C ILE A 237 -6.70 -7.79 -15.00
N GLY A 238 -7.27 -7.72 -13.78
CA GLY A 238 -7.36 -8.88 -12.89
C GLY A 238 -8.11 -10.06 -13.52
N THR A 239 -9.17 -9.78 -14.28
CA THR A 239 -9.96 -10.80 -14.98
C THR A 239 -9.20 -11.43 -16.15
N THR A 240 -8.44 -10.63 -16.89
CA THR A 240 -7.56 -11.11 -17.96
C THR A 240 -6.48 -12.03 -17.39
N LEU A 241 -5.83 -11.64 -16.30
CA LEU A 241 -4.83 -12.47 -15.60
C LEU A 241 -5.40 -13.81 -15.15
N LEU A 242 -6.61 -13.80 -14.57
CA LEU A 242 -7.28 -15.02 -14.12
C LEU A 242 -7.64 -15.96 -15.28
N LYS A 243 -8.01 -15.41 -16.45
CA LYS A 243 -8.30 -16.20 -17.67
C LYS A 243 -7.04 -16.76 -18.32
N GLN A 244 -5.95 -15.99 -18.32
CA GLN A 244 -4.68 -16.35 -18.98
C GLN A 244 -3.75 -17.23 -18.13
N GLY A 245 -4.04 -17.40 -16.84
CA GLY A 245 -3.08 -17.96 -15.89
C GLY A 245 -3.67 -19.01 -14.96
N THR A 246 -3.14 -20.24 -15.04
CA THR A 246 -3.39 -21.29 -14.04
C THR A 246 -2.38 -21.27 -12.89
N THR A 247 -1.24 -20.62 -13.08
CA THR A 247 -0.14 -20.49 -12.12
C THR A 247 -0.54 -19.70 -10.87
N GLN A 248 0.06 -20.04 -9.73
CA GLN A 248 -0.17 -19.37 -8.45
C GLN A 248 0.14 -17.86 -8.53
N ASP A 249 1.25 -17.46 -9.16
CA ASP A 249 1.67 -16.06 -9.23
C ASP A 249 0.67 -15.18 -9.98
N LYS A 250 0.17 -15.64 -11.14
CA LYS A 250 -0.88 -14.93 -11.89
C LYS A 250 -2.18 -14.81 -11.09
N LYS A 251 -2.54 -15.80 -10.28
CA LYS A 251 -3.72 -15.72 -9.39
C LYS A 251 -3.50 -14.70 -8.27
N LEU A 252 -2.31 -14.69 -7.65
CA LEU A 252 -1.96 -13.69 -6.65
C LEU A 252 -1.97 -12.27 -7.24
N LEU A 253 -1.49 -12.11 -8.47
CA LEU A 253 -1.51 -10.84 -9.18
C LEU A 253 -2.94 -10.40 -9.52
N ALA A 254 -3.79 -11.31 -10.01
CA ALA A 254 -5.21 -11.04 -10.23
C ALA A 254 -5.92 -10.61 -8.93
N LEU A 255 -5.63 -11.30 -7.82
CA LEU A 255 -6.15 -10.96 -6.50
C LEU A 255 -5.68 -9.55 -6.05
N ALA A 256 -4.42 -9.20 -6.29
CA ALA A 256 -3.90 -7.86 -6.02
C ALA A 256 -4.64 -6.79 -6.81
N LYS A 257 -4.90 -7.01 -8.11
CA LYS A 257 -5.69 -6.07 -8.94
C LYS A 257 -7.12 -5.93 -8.47
N TYR A 258 -7.81 -7.02 -8.10
CA TYR A 258 -9.17 -6.90 -7.56
C TYR A 258 -9.21 -6.13 -6.24
N ARG A 259 -8.23 -6.34 -5.35
CA ARG A 259 -8.12 -5.56 -4.11
C ARG A 259 -7.84 -4.08 -4.40
N LYS A 260 -7.01 -3.78 -5.40
CA LYS A 260 -6.73 -2.41 -5.86
C LYS A 260 -7.99 -1.72 -6.39
N ALA A 261 -8.70 -2.35 -7.33
CA ALA A 261 -9.97 -1.82 -7.84
C ALA A 261 -10.99 -1.58 -6.70
N LEU A 262 -11.02 -2.46 -5.69
CA LEU A 262 -11.89 -2.30 -4.53
C LEU A 262 -11.50 -1.09 -3.66
N ARG A 263 -10.21 -0.75 -3.55
CA ARG A 263 -9.76 0.47 -2.87
C ARG A 263 -10.34 1.71 -3.56
N TYR A 264 -10.20 1.80 -4.89
CA TYR A 264 -10.79 2.91 -5.68
C TYR A 264 -12.30 3.06 -5.46
N ILE A 265 -13.02 1.94 -5.45
CA ILE A 265 -14.48 1.95 -5.26
C ILE A 265 -14.89 2.34 -3.84
N ASN A 266 -14.08 2.03 -2.84
CA ASN A 266 -14.38 2.43 -1.46
C ASN A 266 -14.05 3.89 -1.22
N GLU A 267 -12.95 4.38 -1.80
CA GLU A 267 -12.52 5.77 -1.63
C GLU A 267 -13.50 6.74 -2.28
N TYR A 268 -13.85 6.48 -3.54
CA TYR A 268 -14.67 7.39 -4.34
C TYR A 268 -16.14 6.98 -4.39
N LEU A 269 -16.65 6.31 -3.36
CA LEU A 269 -18.06 5.93 -3.31
C LEU A 269 -18.92 7.21 -3.30
N PRO A 270 -19.71 7.49 -4.35
CA PRO A 270 -20.39 8.77 -4.44
C PRO A 270 -21.57 8.87 -3.48
N ASP A 271 -21.93 10.10 -3.13
CA ASP A 271 -23.12 10.38 -2.35
C ASP A 271 -24.38 9.86 -3.09
N PRO A 272 -25.22 9.01 -2.44
CA PRO A 272 -26.39 8.41 -3.08
C PRO A 272 -27.49 9.43 -3.42
N ASP A 273 -27.54 10.57 -2.74
CA ASP A 273 -28.53 11.62 -2.98
C ASP A 273 -28.07 12.53 -4.15
N LYS A 274 -26.76 12.79 -4.25
CA LYS A 274 -26.19 13.59 -5.35
C LYS A 274 -26.05 12.80 -6.66
N HIS A 275 -25.56 11.56 -6.60
CA HIS A 275 -25.29 10.74 -7.79
C HIS A 275 -25.92 9.34 -7.69
N PRO A 276 -27.26 9.21 -7.61
CA PRO A 276 -27.93 7.93 -7.37
C PRO A 276 -27.65 6.88 -8.45
N GLY A 277 -27.46 7.30 -9.70
CA GLY A 277 -27.10 6.41 -10.81
C GLY A 277 -25.69 5.82 -10.65
N ALA A 278 -24.71 6.68 -10.42
CA ALA A 278 -23.32 6.27 -10.21
C ALA A 278 -23.18 5.44 -8.94
N TYR A 279 -23.84 5.82 -7.84
CA TYR A 279 -23.84 5.04 -6.60
C TYR A 279 -24.25 3.58 -6.83
N ARG A 280 -25.32 3.34 -7.60
CA ARG A 280 -25.75 1.97 -7.97
C ARG A 280 -24.70 1.25 -8.82
N GLN A 281 -24.02 1.93 -9.73
CA GLN A 281 -22.94 1.35 -10.54
C GLN A 281 -21.73 0.97 -9.67
N PHE A 282 -21.33 1.82 -8.72
CA PHE A 282 -20.28 1.53 -7.75
C PHE A 282 -20.62 0.31 -6.89
N LEU A 283 -21.84 0.24 -6.35
CA LEU A 283 -22.27 -0.93 -5.56
C LEU A 283 -22.25 -2.22 -6.39
N LYS A 284 -22.73 -2.18 -7.65
CA LYS A 284 -22.67 -3.34 -8.55
C LYS A 284 -21.23 -3.79 -8.80
N LEU A 285 -20.32 -2.85 -9.02
CA LEU A 285 -18.90 -3.14 -9.20
C LEU A 285 -18.26 -3.67 -7.91
N LYS A 286 -18.59 -3.09 -6.75
CA LYS A 286 -18.16 -3.52 -5.42
C LYS A 286 -18.54 -4.97 -5.14
N THR A 287 -19.80 -5.36 -5.41
CA THR A 287 -20.26 -6.75 -5.31
C THR A 287 -19.44 -7.67 -6.21
N ALA A 288 -19.25 -7.30 -7.48
CA ALA A 288 -18.47 -8.09 -8.42
C ALA A 288 -17.01 -8.27 -7.97
N LEU A 289 -16.39 -7.23 -7.42
CA LEU A 289 -15.03 -7.26 -6.90
C LEU A 289 -14.92 -8.17 -5.68
N HIS A 290 -15.79 -8.02 -4.68
CA HIS A 290 -15.81 -8.90 -3.51
C HIS A 290 -16.00 -10.37 -3.89
N LEU A 291 -16.90 -10.63 -4.83
CA LEU A 291 -17.10 -11.96 -5.39
C LEU A 291 -15.81 -12.50 -6.04
N ASN A 292 -15.16 -11.73 -6.91
CA ASN A 292 -13.92 -12.14 -7.57
C ASN A 292 -12.78 -12.36 -6.57
N ILE A 293 -12.62 -11.49 -5.57
CA ILE A 293 -11.66 -11.66 -4.48
C ILE A 293 -11.92 -12.96 -3.74
N ALA A 294 -13.17 -13.24 -3.35
CA ALA A 294 -13.51 -14.47 -2.64
C ALA A 294 -13.18 -15.73 -3.47
N LEU A 295 -13.45 -15.70 -4.78
CA LEU A 295 -13.11 -16.80 -5.68
C LEU A 295 -11.60 -17.04 -5.76
N VAL A 296 -10.82 -16.01 -6.03
CA VAL A 296 -9.37 -16.16 -6.22
C VAL A 296 -8.68 -16.47 -4.90
N ALA A 297 -9.12 -15.87 -3.79
CA ALA A 297 -8.62 -16.17 -2.45
C ALA A 297 -8.78 -17.66 -2.10
N LEU A 298 -9.92 -18.29 -2.44
CA LEU A 298 -10.10 -19.74 -2.31
C LEU A 298 -9.06 -20.53 -3.12
N GLN A 299 -8.84 -20.13 -4.38
CA GLN A 299 -7.92 -20.82 -5.29
C GLN A 299 -6.46 -20.75 -4.86
N VAL A 300 -6.07 -19.70 -4.11
CA VAL A 300 -4.71 -19.53 -3.60
C VAL A 300 -4.55 -19.93 -2.13
N GLY A 301 -5.59 -20.50 -1.51
CA GLY A 301 -5.56 -21.00 -0.13
C GLY A 301 -5.69 -19.91 0.96
N GLN A 302 -6.08 -18.69 0.61
CA GLN A 302 -6.32 -17.60 1.57
C GLN A 302 -7.77 -17.63 2.08
N PHE A 303 -8.11 -18.65 2.88
CA PHE A 303 -9.50 -18.90 3.29
C PHE A 303 -10.11 -17.79 4.16
N GLY A 304 -9.33 -17.18 5.05
CA GLY A 304 -9.81 -16.05 5.86
C GLY A 304 -10.20 -14.84 5.00
N ASP A 305 -9.42 -14.56 3.96
CA ASP A 305 -9.70 -13.49 2.99
C ASP A 305 -10.93 -13.82 2.14
N ALA A 306 -11.09 -15.09 1.76
CA ALA A 306 -12.28 -15.54 1.04
C ALA A 306 -13.56 -15.34 1.87
N GLN A 307 -13.53 -15.67 3.16
CA GLN A 307 -14.67 -15.45 4.07
C GLN A 307 -15.00 -13.97 4.21
N ARG A 308 -14.00 -13.11 4.47
CA ARG A 308 -14.21 -11.66 4.59
C ARG A 308 -14.78 -11.06 3.32
N ALA A 309 -14.23 -11.41 2.15
CA ALA A 309 -14.72 -10.91 0.88
C ALA A 309 -16.15 -11.39 0.59
N ALA A 310 -16.47 -12.65 0.88
CA ALA A 310 -17.83 -13.17 0.70
C ALA A 310 -18.84 -12.51 1.66
N ASN A 311 -18.47 -12.26 2.92
CA ASN A 311 -19.30 -11.47 3.85
C ASN A 311 -19.57 -10.07 3.30
N ASN A 312 -18.51 -9.35 2.92
CA ASN A 312 -18.65 -8.00 2.41
C ASN A 312 -19.50 -7.95 1.14
N ALA A 313 -19.48 -8.98 0.28
CA ALA A 313 -20.42 -9.08 -0.85
C ALA A 313 -21.87 -9.18 -0.38
N LEU A 314 -22.16 -10.01 0.62
CA LEU A 314 -23.51 -10.21 1.17
C LEU A 314 -24.10 -8.93 1.79
N ASP A 315 -23.23 -8.07 2.31
CA ASP A 315 -23.59 -6.80 2.94
C ASP A 315 -23.80 -5.66 1.93
N VAL A 316 -23.47 -5.84 0.64
CA VAL A 316 -23.71 -4.81 -0.37
C VAL A 316 -25.20 -4.70 -0.68
N SER A 317 -25.74 -3.48 -0.55
CA SER A 317 -27.12 -3.17 -0.95
C SER A 317 -27.32 -3.42 -2.45
N GLY A 318 -28.44 -4.06 -2.81
CA GLY A 318 -28.76 -4.39 -4.20
C GLY A 318 -28.09 -5.66 -4.74
N ILE A 319 -27.45 -6.48 -3.90
CA ILE A 319 -26.96 -7.80 -4.30
C ILE A 319 -28.09 -8.68 -4.85
N THR A 320 -27.88 -9.27 -6.03
CA THR A 320 -28.87 -10.15 -6.66
C THR A 320 -28.95 -11.51 -5.97
N PRO A 321 -30.05 -12.26 -6.09
CA PRO A 321 -30.14 -13.62 -5.56
C PRO A 321 -28.99 -14.52 -6.04
N GLN A 322 -28.64 -14.45 -7.33
CA GLN A 322 -27.58 -15.25 -7.93
C GLN A 322 -26.20 -14.89 -7.37
N GLU A 323 -25.93 -13.60 -7.13
CA GLU A 323 -24.69 -13.15 -6.48
C GLU A 323 -24.63 -13.57 -5.01
N ARG A 324 -25.76 -13.47 -4.29
CA ARG A 324 -25.87 -13.93 -2.90
C ARG A 324 -25.58 -15.42 -2.79
N ALA A 325 -26.13 -16.24 -3.69
CA ALA A 325 -25.83 -17.67 -3.75
C ALA A 325 -24.33 -17.94 -3.99
N LYS A 326 -23.67 -17.20 -4.89
CA LYS A 326 -22.23 -17.30 -5.13
C LYS A 326 -21.40 -16.93 -3.90
N ALA A 327 -21.78 -15.86 -3.19
CA ALA A 327 -21.10 -15.44 -1.97
C ALA A 327 -21.24 -16.49 -0.86
N LEU A 328 -22.45 -16.98 -0.60
CA LEU A 328 -22.72 -18.06 0.36
C LEU A 328 -21.91 -19.31 0.02
N TYR A 329 -21.95 -19.78 -1.23
CA TYR A 329 -21.16 -20.93 -1.66
C TYR A 329 -19.67 -20.74 -1.39
N ARG A 330 -19.09 -19.60 -1.76
CA ARG A 330 -17.66 -19.32 -1.57
C ARG A 330 -17.29 -19.23 -0.08
N ARG A 331 -18.15 -18.61 0.73
CA ARG A 331 -17.98 -18.54 2.19
C ARG A 331 -18.05 -19.94 2.81
N GLY A 332 -19.00 -20.77 2.38
CA GLY A 332 -19.15 -22.15 2.83
C GLY A 332 -17.93 -23.01 2.49
N VAL A 333 -17.41 -22.90 1.27
CA VAL A 333 -16.15 -23.59 0.89
C VAL A 333 -15.01 -23.14 1.80
N ALA A 334 -14.85 -21.83 2.02
CA ALA A 334 -13.80 -21.31 2.89
C ALA A 334 -13.94 -21.81 4.33
N SER A 335 -15.15 -21.81 4.88
CA SER A 335 -15.47 -22.34 6.22
C SER A 335 -15.12 -23.83 6.33
N ALA A 336 -15.49 -24.63 5.33
CA ALA A 336 -15.16 -26.05 5.31
C ALA A 336 -13.64 -26.30 5.28
N ARG A 337 -12.88 -25.48 4.54
CA ARG A 337 -11.41 -25.56 4.49
C ARG A 337 -10.74 -25.08 5.78
N SER A 338 -11.40 -24.18 6.51
CA SER A 338 -10.99 -23.70 7.83
C SER A 338 -11.47 -24.57 8.99
N LYS A 339 -11.95 -25.80 8.75
CA LYS A 339 -12.48 -26.74 9.77
C LYS A 339 -13.67 -26.17 10.57
N ASN A 340 -14.46 -25.33 9.93
CA ASN A 340 -15.77 -24.87 10.42
C ASN A 340 -16.86 -25.51 9.55
N GLU A 341 -17.06 -26.80 9.71
CA GLU A 341 -18.02 -27.58 8.93
C GLU A 341 -19.47 -27.16 9.22
N GLU A 342 -19.79 -26.85 10.49
CA GLU A 342 -21.11 -26.35 10.88
C GLU A 342 -21.47 -25.07 10.12
N GLY A 343 -20.56 -24.09 10.09
CA GLY A 343 -20.76 -22.85 9.33
C GLY A 343 -20.85 -23.09 7.82
N ALA A 344 -20.09 -24.05 7.30
CA ALA A 344 -20.16 -24.41 5.88
C ALA A 344 -21.52 -25.01 5.49
N VAL A 345 -22.09 -25.89 6.31
CA VAL A 345 -23.41 -26.48 6.08
C VAL A 345 -24.48 -25.39 6.02
N VAL A 346 -24.47 -24.46 6.99
CA VAL A 346 -25.42 -23.33 7.02
C VAL A 346 -25.38 -22.53 5.72
N ASP A 347 -24.17 -22.21 5.24
CA ASP A 347 -23.99 -21.45 4.01
C ASP A 347 -24.45 -22.20 2.76
N PHE A 348 -24.14 -23.49 2.64
CA PHE A 348 -24.57 -24.29 1.49
C PHE A 348 -26.08 -24.50 1.45
N GLU A 349 -26.72 -24.74 2.61
CA GLU A 349 -28.18 -24.84 2.70
C GLU A 349 -28.85 -23.52 2.35
N ALA A 350 -28.31 -22.39 2.83
CA ALA A 350 -28.80 -21.07 2.44
C ALA A 350 -28.63 -20.80 0.94
N ALA A 351 -27.52 -21.24 0.34
CA ALA A 351 -27.30 -21.10 -1.09
C ALA A 351 -28.26 -21.98 -1.92
N LEU A 352 -28.51 -23.23 -1.52
CA LEU A 352 -29.45 -24.13 -2.19
C LEU A 352 -30.91 -23.68 -2.10
N LYS A 353 -31.29 -22.91 -1.07
CA LYS A 353 -32.60 -22.25 -1.02
C LYS A 353 -32.78 -21.23 -2.14
N ILE A 354 -31.68 -20.63 -2.63
CA ILE A 354 -31.70 -19.61 -3.67
C ILE A 354 -31.51 -20.23 -5.06
N VAL A 355 -30.63 -21.22 -5.19
CA VAL A 355 -30.37 -21.95 -6.44
C VAL A 355 -30.56 -23.47 -6.21
N PRO A 356 -31.82 -23.94 -6.17
CA PRO A 356 -32.12 -25.35 -5.93
C PRO A 356 -31.48 -26.24 -6.99
N GLY A 357 -30.85 -27.34 -6.55
CA GLY A 357 -30.27 -28.34 -7.46
C GLY A 357 -28.92 -27.98 -8.07
N ASP A 358 -28.27 -26.88 -7.65
CA ASP A 358 -26.90 -26.59 -8.09
C ASP A 358 -25.94 -27.73 -7.70
N VAL A 359 -25.40 -28.41 -8.72
CA VAL A 359 -24.60 -29.63 -8.57
C VAL A 359 -23.34 -29.38 -7.73
N ALA A 360 -22.70 -28.21 -7.89
CA ALA A 360 -21.48 -27.91 -7.15
C ALA A 360 -21.76 -27.76 -5.65
N ILE A 361 -22.85 -27.07 -5.30
CA ILE A 361 -23.24 -26.86 -3.90
C ILE A 361 -23.70 -28.17 -3.26
N VAL A 362 -24.50 -28.97 -3.97
CA VAL A 362 -24.95 -30.30 -3.49
C VAL A 362 -23.76 -31.21 -3.18
N ASN A 363 -22.79 -31.28 -4.09
CA ASN A 363 -21.61 -32.13 -3.92
C ASN A 363 -20.76 -31.68 -2.73
N GLU A 364 -20.54 -30.37 -2.58
CA GLU A 364 -19.73 -29.85 -1.49
C GLU A 364 -20.43 -30.00 -0.12
N LEU A 365 -21.75 -29.81 -0.07
CA LEU A 365 -22.55 -30.07 1.13
C LEU A 365 -22.48 -31.55 1.54
N ALA A 366 -22.63 -32.47 0.59
CA ALA A 366 -22.51 -33.90 0.85
C ALA A 366 -21.11 -34.25 1.40
N ARG A 367 -20.06 -33.69 0.78
CA ARG A 367 -18.67 -33.85 1.23
C ARG A 367 -18.48 -33.38 2.68
N VAL A 368 -18.97 -32.19 3.02
CA VAL A 368 -18.84 -31.64 4.38
C VAL A 368 -19.61 -32.47 5.40
N ARG A 369 -20.84 -32.88 5.08
CA ARG A 369 -21.63 -33.76 5.97
C ARG A 369 -20.93 -35.10 6.22
N GLN A 370 -20.29 -35.68 5.21
CA GLN A 370 -19.50 -36.90 5.38
C GLN A 370 -18.29 -36.69 6.30
N VAL A 371 -17.60 -35.56 6.20
CA VAL A 371 -16.50 -35.20 7.12
C VAL A 371 -17.00 -35.10 8.56
N MET A 372 -18.12 -34.39 8.78
CA MET A 372 -18.72 -34.26 10.11
C MET A 372 -19.15 -35.61 10.70
N GLN A 373 -19.73 -36.49 9.88
CA GLN A 373 -20.12 -37.83 10.30
C GLN A 373 -18.91 -38.64 10.76
N LYS A 374 -17.85 -38.67 9.96
CA LYS A 374 -16.59 -39.37 10.31
C LYS A 374 -15.97 -38.84 11.60
N ARG A 375 -16.00 -37.50 11.81
CA ARG A 375 -15.53 -36.89 13.06
C ARG A 375 -16.32 -37.39 14.26
N ARG A 376 -17.65 -37.36 14.19
CA ARG A 376 -18.53 -37.86 15.26
C ARG A 376 -18.34 -39.34 15.57
N GLU A 377 -18.17 -40.17 14.54
CA GLU A 377 -17.89 -41.60 14.71
C GLU A 377 -16.53 -41.82 15.38
N GLY A 378 -15.50 -41.07 14.98
CA GLY A 378 -14.18 -41.10 15.61
C GLY A 378 -14.20 -40.66 17.08
N GLU A 379 -14.91 -39.57 17.40
CA GLU A 379 -15.10 -39.10 18.78
C GLU A 379 -15.81 -40.15 19.64
N LYS A 380 -16.92 -40.73 19.16
CA LYS A 380 -17.63 -41.81 19.86
C LYS A 380 -16.72 -43.01 20.14
N ALA A 381 -15.92 -43.42 19.16
CA ALA A 381 -14.98 -44.53 19.33
C ALA A 381 -13.87 -44.21 20.36
N ALA A 382 -13.38 -42.96 20.40
CA ALA A 382 -12.41 -42.51 21.39
C ALA A 382 -13.01 -42.48 22.81
N TYR A 383 -14.21 -41.93 22.97
CA TYR A 383 -14.93 -41.90 24.25
C TYR A 383 -15.20 -43.32 24.78
N SER A 384 -15.65 -44.24 23.93
CA SER A 384 -15.90 -45.63 24.31
C SER A 384 -14.63 -46.34 24.81
N LYS A 385 -13.44 -45.99 24.31
CA LYS A 385 -12.16 -46.53 24.78
C LYS A 385 -11.70 -45.95 26.11
N PHE A 386 -12.05 -44.69 26.41
CA PHE A 386 -11.65 -44.01 27.65
C PHE A 386 -12.53 -44.37 28.84
N PHE A 387 -13.83 -44.57 28.62
CA PHE A 387 -14.82 -44.81 29.69
C PHE A 387 -15.34 -46.26 29.74
N GLY A 388 -14.84 -47.13 28.87
CA GLY A 388 -15.24 -48.55 28.79
C GLY A 388 -14.35 -49.52 29.60
N LYS A 389 -13.68 -49.06 30.66
CA LYS A 389 -12.97 -49.93 31.62
C LYS A 389 -13.68 -49.96 32.95
#